data_AF-A0A1I7V6A5-F1
#
_entry.id   AF-A0A1I7V6A5-F1
#
_cell.length_a   1.000
_cell.length_b   1.000
_cell.length_c   1.000
_cell.angle_alpha   90.00
_cell.angle_beta   90.00
_cell.angle_gamma   90.00
#
_symmetry.space_group_name_H-M   'P 1'
#
loop_
_entity.id
_entity.type
_entity.pdbx_description
1 polymer ?
#
loop_
_entity_poly.entity_id
_entity_poly.type
_entity_poly.pdbx_seq_one_letter_code
_entity_poly.pdbx_strand_id
1 'polypeptide(L)'
;MREQLRAGIIEEVQPHMNQDGIIHYLPHHDARNPGKTITKLRIVYDASAHIKGMKSLNEVLYRGPINLPDLAGVLLRFRMMKGKNLYVDNVIVSLNGTRDALEKYVKMKSIFNEALMNLREFLSNDEEFYAGLPYEDRAMRKNTKILGIPWNPCQDIIQAKLNPWTEQELTKRTILQFVASQYDPLGFLVPIMVKFKIFLQHLWKENKSWDQILDEQDHKQWKSLIAKWATVVKNLPRFVTTFTDLIGIHVFTDASSLPYSAAVYLVSQEMHGTKSSLIFSKSRIAPIKGMTIPRLELMAILIGTRAAQFVMTQLGLINIKEIRRTKFTFRYIPSEENPVDVATRGLNPKQLRGFMPWWHGPSWLVQGGTSWPQWEYDFDNNDEPKEITITEVLRMRKDHNLQFIDAGRFSK
;
A
#
# COMPACT_ATOMS: atom_id res chain seq x y z
N MET A 1 -10.32 34.92 -9.14
CA MET A 1 -11.38 35.71 -8.48
C MET A 1 -12.48 36.17 -9.43
N ARG A 2 -12.28 37.10 -10.38
CA ARG A 2 -13.37 37.58 -11.26
C ARG A 2 -14.14 36.48 -12.03
N GLU A 3 -13.46 35.42 -12.45
CA GLU A 3 -14.09 34.25 -13.07
C GLU A 3 -14.96 33.46 -12.09
N GLN A 4 -14.50 33.26 -10.84
CA GLN A 4 -15.29 32.61 -9.79
C GLN A 4 -16.50 33.43 -9.38
N LEU A 5 -16.37 34.77 -9.32
CA LEU A 5 -17.49 35.68 -9.05
C LEU A 5 -18.54 35.59 -10.15
N ARG A 6 -18.13 35.59 -11.43
CA ARG A 6 -19.05 35.40 -12.58
C ARG A 6 -19.71 34.01 -12.59
N ALA A 7 -19.01 33.00 -12.10
CA ALA A 7 -19.53 31.63 -11.99
C ALA A 7 -20.40 31.41 -10.73
N GLY A 8 -20.59 32.41 -9.87
CA GLY A 8 -21.35 32.30 -8.62
C GLY A 8 -20.69 31.40 -7.57
N ILE A 9 -19.38 31.16 -7.66
CA ILE A 9 -18.63 30.32 -6.71
C ILE A 9 -18.25 31.10 -5.45
N ILE A 10 -18.04 32.41 -5.60
CA ILE A 10 -17.72 33.34 -4.51
C ILE A 10 -18.63 34.56 -4.62
N GLU A 11 -18.82 35.27 -3.51
CA GLU A 11 -19.53 36.55 -3.45
C GLU A 11 -18.74 37.57 -2.63
N GLU A 12 -19.07 38.84 -2.79
CA GLU A 12 -18.48 39.90 -1.98
C GLU A 12 -19.16 39.93 -0.61
N VAL A 13 -18.36 39.74 0.45
CA VAL A 13 -18.85 39.71 1.82
C VAL A 13 -19.37 41.10 2.19
N GLN A 14 -20.65 41.18 2.51
CA GLN A 14 -21.28 42.41 2.97
C GLN A 14 -21.02 42.63 4.48
N PRO A 15 -20.89 43.87 4.96
CA PRO A 15 -20.58 44.15 6.37
C PRO A 15 -21.54 43.53 7.40
N HIS A 16 -22.79 43.25 7.00
CA HIS A 16 -23.81 42.64 7.86
C HIS A 16 -23.72 41.10 7.93
N MET A 17 -22.97 40.45 7.04
CA MET A 17 -22.82 38.99 7.01
C MET A 17 -21.89 38.45 8.12
N ASN A 18 -21.14 39.34 8.78
CA ASN A 18 -20.18 38.99 9.84
C ASN A 18 -20.80 39.01 11.26
N GLN A 19 -22.12 38.88 11.39
CA GLN A 19 -22.81 39.15 12.65
C GLN A 19 -23.11 37.92 13.51
N ASP A 20 -23.13 36.70 12.94
CA ASP A 20 -23.49 35.48 13.66
C ASP A 20 -22.47 34.34 13.48
N GLY A 21 -22.07 33.71 14.60
CA GLY A 21 -21.26 32.49 14.64
C GLY A 21 -19.74 32.69 14.64
N ILE A 22 -19.01 31.57 14.51
CA ILE A 22 -17.54 31.58 14.42
C ILE A 22 -17.14 31.80 12.97
N ILE A 23 -16.54 32.96 12.68
CA ILE A 23 -16.04 33.31 11.35
C ILE A 23 -14.61 32.79 11.20
N HIS A 24 -14.38 31.99 10.15
CA HIS A 24 -13.05 31.52 9.79
C HIS A 24 -12.68 31.99 8.39
N TYR A 25 -11.56 32.71 8.27
CA TYR A 25 -11.02 33.13 6.98
C TYR A 25 -10.12 32.04 6.43
N LEU A 26 -10.39 31.53 5.22
CA LEU A 26 -9.48 30.61 4.54
C LEU A 26 -8.52 31.43 3.68
N PRO A 27 -7.22 31.45 4.00
CA PRO A 27 -6.24 32.01 3.08
C PRO A 27 -6.24 31.19 1.78
N HIS A 28 -5.97 31.87 0.68
CA HIS A 28 -5.87 31.26 -0.63
C HIS A 28 -4.60 31.73 -1.34
N HIS A 29 -4.07 30.89 -2.21
CA HIS A 29 -2.95 31.22 -3.08
C HIS A 29 -3.15 30.57 -4.45
N ASP A 30 -2.45 31.09 -5.46
CA ASP A 30 -2.46 30.49 -6.78
C ASP A 30 -1.46 29.34 -6.88
N ALA A 31 -1.93 28.19 -7.35
CA ALA A 31 -1.10 27.05 -7.68
C ALA A 31 -0.87 26.99 -9.19
N ARG A 32 0.39 27.10 -9.60
CA ARG A 32 0.85 26.93 -10.98
C ARG A 32 1.78 25.73 -11.07
N ASN A 33 1.69 24.99 -12.17
CA ASN A 33 2.61 23.92 -12.50
C ASN A 33 3.61 24.48 -13.53
N PRO A 34 4.83 24.86 -13.13
CA PRO A 34 5.77 25.54 -14.02
C PRO A 34 6.21 24.69 -15.24
N GLY A 35 5.98 23.37 -15.23
CA GLY A 35 6.35 22.46 -16.32
C GLY A 35 5.33 22.27 -17.44
N LYS A 36 4.17 22.97 -17.42
CA LYS A 36 3.16 22.88 -18.49
C LYS A 36 2.92 24.26 -19.12
N THR A 37 3.08 24.34 -20.44
CA THR A 37 2.95 25.57 -21.27
C THR A 37 1.58 26.23 -21.19
N ILE A 38 0.54 25.47 -20.82
CA ILE A 38 -0.84 25.95 -20.63
C ILE A 38 -1.33 25.46 -19.27
N THR A 39 -0.83 26.03 -18.19
CA THR A 39 -1.35 25.65 -16.88
C THR A 39 -2.58 26.48 -16.54
N LYS A 40 -3.75 25.83 -16.47
CA LYS A 40 -4.96 26.43 -15.88
C LYS A 40 -4.64 26.81 -14.43
N LEU A 41 -4.70 28.10 -14.10
CA LEU A 41 -4.51 28.61 -12.75
C LEU A 41 -5.53 27.95 -11.79
N ARG A 42 -5.05 27.34 -10.70
CA ARG A 42 -5.93 26.80 -9.65
C ARG A 42 -5.79 27.66 -8.40
N ILE A 43 -6.92 28.05 -7.82
CA ILE A 43 -6.95 28.71 -6.51
C ILE A 43 -7.01 27.60 -5.46
N VAL A 44 -6.04 27.57 -4.55
CA VAL A 44 -5.99 26.60 -3.46
C VAL A 44 -6.32 27.31 -2.17
N TYR A 45 -7.33 26.79 -1.46
CA TYR A 45 -7.71 27.25 -0.13
C TYR A 45 -6.98 26.42 0.92
N ASP A 46 -6.34 27.08 1.89
CA ASP A 46 -5.60 26.42 2.95
C ASP A 46 -6.41 26.39 4.24
N ALA A 47 -7.13 25.29 4.45
CA ALA A 47 -7.90 25.02 5.67
C ALA A 47 -7.02 24.54 6.86
N SER A 48 -5.70 24.42 6.67
CA SER A 48 -4.75 24.06 7.72
C SER A 48 -4.07 25.27 8.35
N ALA A 49 -4.11 26.42 7.67
CA ALA A 49 -3.61 27.68 8.20
C ALA A 49 -4.32 28.06 9.50
N HIS A 50 -3.55 28.38 10.53
CA HIS A 50 -4.04 28.83 11.82
C HIS A 50 -3.01 29.75 12.49
N ILE A 51 -3.51 30.62 13.36
CA ILE A 51 -2.65 31.43 14.24
C ILE A 51 -2.09 30.52 15.33
N LYS A 52 -0.83 30.73 15.73
CA LYS A 52 -0.19 29.94 16.80
C LYS A 52 -1.07 29.91 18.05
N GLY A 53 -1.44 28.71 18.49
CA GLY A 53 -2.32 28.49 19.67
C GLY A 53 -3.82 28.43 19.35
N MET A 54 -4.24 28.69 18.11
CA MET A 54 -5.61 28.50 17.65
C MET A 54 -5.73 27.22 16.82
N LYS A 55 -6.95 26.67 16.73
CA LYS A 55 -7.24 25.52 15.87
C LYS A 55 -7.46 25.96 14.44
N SER A 56 -6.98 25.17 13.49
CA SER A 56 -7.30 25.30 12.07
C SER A 56 -8.70 24.80 11.76
N LEU A 57 -9.25 25.21 10.62
CA LEU A 57 -10.54 24.70 10.14
C LEU A 57 -10.57 23.17 10.05
N ASN A 58 -9.47 22.55 9.59
CA ASN A 58 -9.32 21.08 9.52
C ASN A 58 -9.37 20.34 10.87
N GLU A 59 -9.18 21.05 11.99
CA GLU A 59 -9.23 20.49 13.35
C GLU A 59 -10.60 20.66 14.01
N VAL A 60 -11.41 21.62 13.54
CA VAL A 60 -12.75 21.88 14.06
C VAL A 60 -13.85 21.26 13.21
N LEU A 61 -13.58 20.99 11.92
CA LEU A 61 -14.52 20.31 11.05
C LEU A 61 -14.64 18.83 11.41
N TYR A 62 -15.88 18.38 11.56
CA TYR A 62 -16.20 16.96 11.68
C TYR A 62 -15.86 16.24 10.37
N ARG A 63 -14.87 15.36 10.40
CA ARG A 63 -14.35 14.68 9.20
C ARG A 63 -15.29 13.61 8.63
N GLY A 64 -16.36 13.26 9.34
CA GLY A 64 -17.23 12.15 8.99
C GLY A 64 -16.53 10.78 9.03
N PRO A 65 -17.27 9.70 8.77
CA PRO A 65 -16.65 8.39 8.54
C PRO A 65 -15.87 8.39 7.22
N ILE A 66 -14.72 7.72 7.21
CA ILE A 66 -13.95 7.50 5.97
C ILE A 66 -14.70 6.48 5.12
N ASN A 67 -15.42 6.96 4.11
CA ASN A 67 -16.17 6.12 3.17
C ASN A 67 -15.33 5.69 1.96
N LEU A 68 -14.11 6.22 1.81
CA LEU A 68 -13.22 5.83 0.73
C LEU A 68 -12.64 4.43 0.98
N PRO A 69 -12.68 3.53 -0.01
CA PRO A 69 -12.05 2.24 0.14
C PRO A 69 -10.54 2.40 0.21
N ASP A 70 -9.88 1.45 0.89
CA ASP A 70 -8.42 1.40 0.97
C ASP A 70 -7.81 1.24 -0.43
N LEU A 71 -6.88 2.13 -0.79
CA LEU A 71 -6.22 2.19 -2.09
C LEU A 71 -5.46 0.89 -2.44
N ALA A 72 -4.69 0.35 -1.50
CA ALA A 72 -4.00 -0.91 -1.69
C ALA A 72 -5.03 -2.05 -1.78
N GLY A 73 -6.14 -1.97 -1.04
CA GLY A 73 -7.28 -2.87 -1.15
C GLY A 73 -7.93 -2.88 -2.52
N VAL A 74 -8.15 -1.71 -3.13
CA VAL A 74 -8.67 -1.59 -4.50
C VAL A 74 -7.70 -2.21 -5.50
N LEU A 75 -6.39 -1.97 -5.34
CA LEU A 75 -5.36 -2.58 -6.18
C LEU A 75 -5.27 -4.10 -6.02
N LEU A 76 -5.46 -4.63 -4.81
CA LEU A 76 -5.53 -6.08 -4.56
C LEU A 76 -6.74 -6.69 -5.30
N ARG A 77 -7.91 -6.07 -5.20
CA ARG A 77 -9.12 -6.54 -5.90
C ARG A 77 -9.02 -6.42 -7.42
N PHE A 78 -8.35 -5.37 -7.91
CA PHE A 78 -8.01 -5.23 -9.32
C PHE A 78 -7.17 -6.40 -9.85
N ARG A 79 -6.43 -7.10 -8.98
CA ARG A 79 -5.67 -8.32 -9.33
C ARG A 79 -6.48 -9.63 -9.23
N MET A 80 -7.67 -9.63 -8.61
CA MET A 80 -8.42 -10.84 -8.23
C MET A 80 -9.91 -10.88 -8.63
N MET A 81 -10.30 -10.14 -9.67
CA MET A 81 -11.69 -10.12 -10.20
C MET A 81 -12.79 -9.93 -9.13
N LYS A 82 -12.52 -9.16 -8.06
CA LYS A 82 -13.52 -8.88 -7.02
C LYS A 82 -14.18 -7.52 -7.24
N GLY A 83 -15.49 -7.43 -6.95
CA GLY A 83 -16.24 -6.16 -6.94
C GLY A 83 -15.88 -5.21 -5.79
N LYS A 84 -16.47 -4.00 -5.81
CA LYS A 84 -16.22 -2.84 -4.92
C LYS A 84 -14.93 -2.06 -5.22
N ASN A 85 -14.78 -1.60 -6.46
CA ASN A 85 -13.58 -0.86 -6.88
C ASN A 85 -13.94 0.50 -7.49
N LEU A 86 -14.81 1.26 -6.81
CA LEU A 86 -14.92 2.70 -7.02
C LEU A 86 -13.91 3.38 -6.10
N TYR A 87 -12.97 4.13 -6.64
CA TYR A 87 -12.00 4.91 -5.87
C TYR A 87 -11.95 6.33 -6.40
N VAL A 88 -12.53 7.26 -5.64
CA VAL A 88 -12.68 8.67 -6.05
C VAL A 88 -13.39 8.75 -7.42
N ASP A 89 -12.67 9.07 -8.48
CA ASP A 89 -13.12 9.23 -9.86
C ASP A 89 -12.90 7.97 -10.72
N ASN A 90 -12.24 6.94 -10.20
CA ASN A 90 -11.92 5.72 -10.93
C ASN A 90 -12.93 4.60 -10.63
N VAL A 91 -13.47 3.99 -11.69
CA VAL A 91 -14.29 2.78 -11.61
C VAL A 91 -13.51 1.62 -12.22
N ILE A 92 -13.35 0.54 -11.46
CA ILE A 92 -12.67 -0.67 -11.92
C ILE A 92 -13.65 -1.83 -11.85
N VAL A 93 -13.79 -2.54 -12.96
CA VAL A 93 -14.65 -3.72 -13.04
C VAL A 93 -13.87 -4.83 -13.70
N SER A 94 -14.06 -6.06 -13.21
CA SER A 94 -13.52 -7.26 -13.83
C SER A 94 -14.69 -8.17 -14.15
N LEU A 95 -14.75 -8.65 -15.39
CA LEU A 95 -15.88 -9.37 -15.95
C LEU A 95 -15.37 -10.55 -16.78
N ASN A 96 -16.23 -11.55 -16.96
CA ASN A 96 -15.92 -12.75 -17.72
C ASN A 96 -16.44 -12.60 -19.16
N GLY A 97 -15.58 -12.07 -20.03
CA GLY A 97 -15.84 -11.98 -21.46
C GLY A 97 -16.54 -10.70 -21.92
N THR A 98 -16.48 -10.50 -23.24
CA THR A 98 -16.91 -9.29 -23.94
C THR A 98 -18.39 -8.95 -23.75
N ARG A 99 -19.27 -9.95 -23.86
CA ARG A 99 -20.71 -9.76 -23.79
C ARG A 99 -21.13 -9.16 -22.44
N ASP A 100 -20.69 -9.77 -21.35
CA ASP A 100 -20.94 -9.29 -19.99
C ASP A 100 -20.39 -7.87 -19.80
N ALA A 101 -19.23 -7.58 -20.39
CA ALA A 101 -18.62 -6.26 -20.36
C ALA A 101 -19.45 -5.18 -21.06
N LEU A 102 -19.96 -5.45 -22.27
CA LEU A 102 -20.84 -4.52 -22.99
C LEU A 102 -22.16 -4.28 -22.24
N GLU A 103 -22.79 -5.34 -21.72
CA GLU A 103 -24.02 -5.23 -20.94
C GLU A 103 -23.81 -4.39 -19.66
N LYS A 104 -22.67 -4.55 -18.98
CA LYS A 104 -22.32 -3.77 -17.79
C LYS A 104 -21.96 -2.33 -18.13
N TYR A 105 -21.27 -2.09 -19.23
CA TYR A 105 -20.95 -0.75 -19.71
C TYR A 105 -22.22 0.11 -19.90
N VAL A 106 -23.24 -0.41 -20.60
CA VAL A 106 -24.51 0.31 -20.83
C VAL A 106 -25.19 0.65 -19.49
N LYS A 107 -25.28 -0.33 -18.57
CA LYS A 107 -25.88 -0.14 -17.24
C LYS A 107 -25.11 0.91 -16.43
N MET A 108 -23.78 0.86 -16.44
CA MET A 108 -22.94 1.81 -15.72
C MET A 108 -23.09 3.24 -16.25
N LYS A 109 -23.09 3.42 -17.59
CA LYS A 109 -23.32 4.74 -18.20
C LYS A 109 -24.66 5.32 -17.78
N SER A 110 -25.73 4.52 -17.77
CA SER A 110 -27.06 4.97 -17.30
C SER A 110 -27.04 5.45 -15.86
N ILE A 111 -26.53 4.61 -14.94
CA ILE A 111 -26.50 4.91 -13.50
C ILE A 111 -25.72 6.19 -13.21
N PHE A 112 -24.54 6.37 -13.83
CA PHE A 112 -23.74 7.57 -13.59
C PHE A 112 -24.33 8.79 -14.26
N ASN A 113 -24.99 8.65 -15.42
CA ASN A 113 -25.67 9.76 -16.07
C ASN A 113 -26.87 10.27 -15.25
N GLU A 114 -27.61 9.38 -14.57
CA GLU A 114 -28.65 9.76 -13.60
C GLU A 114 -28.07 10.58 -12.44
N ALA A 115 -26.82 10.32 -12.05
CA ALA A 115 -26.08 11.10 -11.07
C ALA A 115 -25.38 12.35 -11.65
N LEU A 116 -25.66 12.72 -12.90
CA LEU A 116 -24.99 13.81 -13.64
C LEU A 116 -23.47 13.65 -13.74
N MET A 117 -22.99 12.40 -13.71
CA MET A 117 -21.59 12.03 -13.86
C MET A 117 -21.37 11.35 -15.20
N ASN A 118 -20.50 11.93 -16.04
CA ASN A 118 -20.13 11.32 -17.31
C ASN A 118 -18.96 10.34 -17.12
N LEU A 119 -19.25 9.04 -17.08
CA LEU A 119 -18.20 8.01 -17.19
C LEU A 119 -17.63 7.99 -18.60
N ARG A 120 -16.31 8.11 -18.72
CA ARG A 120 -15.56 8.15 -19.97
C ARG A 120 -14.16 7.58 -19.73
N GLU A 121 -13.30 7.63 -20.75
CA GLU A 121 -11.90 7.20 -20.66
C GLU A 121 -11.75 5.71 -20.28
N PHE A 122 -12.61 4.86 -20.85
CA PHE A 122 -12.59 3.43 -20.64
C PHE A 122 -11.32 2.79 -21.20
N LEU A 123 -10.75 1.89 -20.40
CA LEU A 123 -9.63 1.03 -20.73
C LEU A 123 -10.05 -0.44 -20.55
N SER A 124 -9.58 -1.32 -21.43
CA SER A 124 -9.82 -2.75 -21.33
C SER A 124 -8.65 -3.55 -21.90
N ASN A 125 -8.45 -4.74 -21.35
CA ASN A 125 -7.59 -5.78 -21.89
C ASN A 125 -8.29 -6.65 -22.95
N ASP A 126 -9.62 -6.55 -23.06
CA ASP A 126 -10.43 -7.22 -24.07
C ASP A 126 -10.57 -6.30 -25.31
N GLU A 127 -10.01 -6.75 -26.44
CA GLU A 127 -9.99 -5.99 -27.70
C GLU A 127 -11.38 -5.85 -28.33
N GLU A 128 -12.20 -6.91 -28.27
CA GLU A 128 -13.53 -6.91 -28.87
C GLU A 128 -14.44 -5.94 -28.11
N PHE A 129 -14.40 -5.99 -26.78
CA PHE A 129 -15.08 -5.00 -25.94
C PHE A 129 -14.58 -3.58 -26.24
N TYR A 130 -13.26 -3.35 -26.27
CA TYR A 130 -12.69 -2.01 -26.50
C TYR A 130 -13.06 -1.46 -27.88
N ALA A 131 -13.07 -2.30 -28.92
CA ALA A 131 -13.48 -1.95 -30.27
C ALA A 131 -14.99 -1.68 -30.38
N GLY A 132 -15.81 -2.27 -29.51
CA GLY A 132 -17.25 -2.06 -29.43
C GLY A 132 -17.69 -0.76 -28.72
N LEU A 133 -16.80 -0.07 -28.00
CA LEU A 133 -17.14 1.17 -27.28
C LEU A 133 -17.29 2.39 -28.22
N PRO A 134 -18.13 3.39 -27.93
CA PRO A 134 -18.11 4.68 -28.63
C PRO A 134 -16.73 5.34 -28.56
N TYR A 135 -16.31 6.04 -29.62
CA TYR A 135 -14.94 6.59 -29.71
C TYR A 135 -14.65 7.61 -28.60
N GLU A 136 -15.64 8.46 -28.28
CA GLU A 136 -15.60 9.49 -27.25
C GLU A 136 -15.42 8.96 -25.83
N ASP A 137 -15.77 7.69 -25.60
CA ASP A 137 -15.64 7.04 -24.30
C ASP A 137 -14.32 6.26 -24.17
N ARG A 138 -13.53 6.07 -25.23
CA ARG A 138 -12.27 5.33 -25.19
C ARG A 138 -11.12 6.19 -24.66
N ALA A 139 -10.29 5.62 -23.79
CA ALA A 139 -8.99 6.20 -23.45
C ALA A 139 -7.85 5.60 -24.28
N MET A 140 -6.84 6.41 -24.59
CA MET A 140 -5.63 5.92 -25.25
C MET A 140 -4.92 4.88 -24.37
N ARG A 141 -4.76 3.65 -24.86
CA ARG A 141 -4.14 2.53 -24.11
C ARG A 141 -2.60 2.61 -23.96
N LYS A 142 -1.97 3.72 -24.37
CA LYS A 142 -0.50 3.90 -24.33
C LYS A 142 -0.09 4.63 -23.05
N ASN A 143 0.92 4.12 -22.35
CA ASN A 143 1.50 4.72 -21.13
C ASN A 143 0.45 4.98 -20.02
N THR A 144 -0.56 4.13 -19.92
CA THR A 144 -1.64 4.26 -18.95
C THR A 144 -1.21 3.90 -17.54
N LYS A 145 -1.94 4.46 -16.57
CA LYS A 145 -1.77 4.15 -15.15
C LYS A 145 -3.12 3.81 -14.55
N ILE A 146 -3.10 2.93 -13.56
CA ILE A 146 -4.24 2.62 -12.72
C ILE A 146 -3.88 2.93 -11.28
N LEU A 147 -4.57 3.90 -10.69
CA LEU A 147 -4.33 4.34 -9.31
C LEU A 147 -2.83 4.57 -8.99
N GLY A 148 -2.11 5.20 -9.93
CA GLY A 148 -0.69 5.51 -9.83
C GLY A 148 0.28 4.43 -10.33
N ILE A 149 -0.15 3.17 -10.51
CA ILE A 149 0.70 2.08 -11.02
C ILE A 149 0.64 2.04 -12.56
N PRO A 150 1.77 1.93 -13.28
CA PRO A 150 1.76 1.71 -14.73
C PRO A 150 1.07 0.39 -15.08
N TRP A 151 0.11 0.43 -15.99
CA TRP A 151 -0.63 -0.73 -16.48
C TRP A 151 -0.70 -0.67 -18.01
N ASN A 152 -0.37 -1.77 -18.66
CA ASN A 152 -0.61 -2.01 -20.08
C ASN A 152 -1.90 -2.83 -20.21
N PRO A 153 -3.02 -2.23 -20.67
CA PRO A 153 -4.29 -2.94 -20.82
C PRO A 153 -4.18 -4.04 -21.86
N CYS A 154 -3.55 -3.79 -23.02
CA CYS A 154 -3.48 -4.76 -24.12
C CYS A 154 -2.81 -6.08 -23.74
N GLN A 155 -1.79 -6.04 -22.89
CA GLN A 155 -1.10 -7.25 -22.40
C GLN A 155 -1.58 -7.69 -21.03
N ASP A 156 -2.43 -6.90 -20.39
CA ASP A 156 -2.85 -7.03 -19.01
C ASP A 156 -1.71 -7.14 -17.99
N ILE A 157 -0.70 -6.26 -18.13
CA ILE A 157 0.53 -6.26 -17.32
C ILE A 157 0.61 -4.98 -16.50
N ILE A 158 0.84 -5.11 -15.19
CA ILE A 158 1.29 -4.00 -14.34
C ILE A 158 2.82 -4.00 -14.23
N GLN A 159 3.42 -2.82 -14.01
CA GLN A 159 4.86 -2.69 -13.91
C GLN A 159 5.30 -2.21 -12.53
N ALA A 160 6.18 -2.97 -11.89
CA ALA A 160 6.95 -2.51 -10.75
C ALA A 160 8.04 -1.56 -11.26
N LYS A 161 7.81 -0.26 -11.10
CA LYS A 161 8.63 0.81 -11.68
C LYS A 161 9.23 1.68 -10.59
N LEU A 162 10.48 2.07 -10.78
CA LEU A 162 11.23 3.01 -9.95
C LEU A 162 11.41 4.34 -10.67
N ASN A 163 11.31 5.45 -9.94
CA ASN A 163 11.65 6.78 -10.45
C ASN A 163 13.16 7.01 -10.33
N PRO A 164 13.85 7.53 -11.37
CA PRO A 164 15.27 7.81 -11.30
C PRO A 164 15.58 8.93 -10.31
N TRP A 165 16.80 8.92 -9.77
CA TRP A 165 17.34 10.06 -9.04
C TRP A 165 17.68 11.18 -10.03
N THR A 166 17.11 12.36 -9.83
CA THR A 166 17.28 13.52 -10.72
C THR A 166 17.91 14.72 -10.02
N GLU A 167 18.03 14.68 -8.70
CA GLU A 167 18.51 15.82 -7.92
C GLU A 167 20.02 15.98 -8.03
N GLN A 168 20.48 17.23 -8.08
CA GLN A 168 21.91 17.54 -8.15
C GLN A 168 22.55 17.55 -6.76
N GLU A 169 21.82 18.06 -5.76
CA GLU A 169 22.31 18.19 -4.40
C GLU A 169 21.89 17.00 -3.54
N LEU A 170 22.88 16.39 -2.89
CA LEU A 170 22.66 15.30 -1.97
C LEU A 170 22.51 15.85 -0.56
N THR A 171 21.26 15.97 -0.11
CA THR A 171 20.88 16.38 1.25
C THR A 171 19.89 15.36 1.81
N LYS A 172 19.71 15.37 3.14
CA LYS A 172 18.71 14.51 3.77
C LYS A 172 17.30 14.76 3.22
N ARG A 173 16.97 16.02 2.89
CA ARG A 173 15.69 16.40 2.28
C ARG A 173 15.50 15.78 0.90
N THR A 174 16.48 15.92 -0.01
CA THR A 174 16.36 15.41 -1.38
C THR A 174 16.28 13.88 -1.40
N ILE A 175 17.01 13.19 -0.51
CA ILE A 175 16.90 11.74 -0.33
C ILE A 175 15.52 11.33 0.17
N LEU A 176 14.98 12.01 1.19
CA LEU A 176 13.63 11.72 1.69
C LEU A 176 12.58 11.92 0.59
N GLN A 177 12.68 13.01 -0.17
CA GLN A 177 11.80 13.28 -1.32
C GLN A 177 11.87 12.16 -2.34
N PHE A 178 13.07 11.70 -2.70
CA PHE A 178 13.26 10.58 -3.60
C PHE A 178 12.61 9.30 -3.06
N VAL A 179 12.86 8.93 -1.80
CA VAL A 179 12.26 7.74 -1.18
C VAL A 179 10.74 7.82 -1.17
N ALA A 180 10.18 8.99 -0.85
CA ALA A 180 8.74 9.22 -0.84
C ALA A 180 8.11 9.22 -2.24
N SER A 181 8.88 9.58 -3.28
CA SER A 181 8.43 9.55 -4.67
C SER A 181 8.25 8.14 -5.23
N GLN A 182 8.86 7.12 -4.60
CA GLN A 182 8.76 5.74 -5.05
C GLN A 182 7.39 5.18 -4.66
N TYR A 183 6.48 5.15 -5.63
CA TYR A 183 5.11 4.71 -5.43
C TYR A 183 4.98 3.18 -5.53
N ASP A 184 4.90 2.51 -4.38
CA ASP A 184 4.83 1.06 -4.27
C ASP A 184 3.77 0.61 -3.23
N PRO A 185 2.47 0.82 -3.50
CA PRO A 185 1.40 0.57 -2.52
C PRO A 185 1.20 -0.91 -2.17
N LEU A 186 1.64 -1.84 -3.04
CA LEU A 186 1.57 -3.29 -2.80
C LEU A 186 2.91 -3.87 -2.29
N GLY A 187 3.97 -3.08 -2.21
CA GLY A 187 5.26 -3.52 -1.66
C GLY A 187 6.08 -4.41 -2.59
N PHE A 188 5.94 -4.32 -3.91
CA PHE A 188 6.74 -5.15 -4.84
C PHE A 188 8.23 -4.82 -4.84
N LEU A 189 8.59 -3.59 -4.48
CA LEU A 189 9.95 -3.05 -4.54
C LEU A 189 10.63 -3.00 -3.16
N VAL A 190 10.02 -3.60 -2.13
CA VAL A 190 10.54 -3.60 -0.75
C VAL A 190 12.03 -3.99 -0.65
N PRO A 191 12.53 -5.06 -1.32
CA PRO A 191 13.95 -5.42 -1.28
C PRO A 191 14.90 -4.33 -1.79
N ILE A 192 14.44 -3.46 -2.69
CA ILE A 192 15.23 -2.32 -3.17
C ILE A 192 15.10 -1.17 -2.16
N MET A 193 13.85 -0.85 -1.79
CA MET A 193 13.53 0.31 -0.96
C MET A 193 14.11 0.23 0.45
N VAL A 194 14.35 -0.96 0.99
CA VAL A 194 14.91 -1.13 2.33
C VAL A 194 16.30 -0.50 2.46
N LYS A 195 17.16 -0.59 1.43
CA LYS A 195 18.50 0.01 1.45
C LYS A 195 18.46 1.53 1.56
N PHE A 196 17.53 2.15 0.83
CA PHE A 196 17.33 3.60 0.88
C PHE A 196 16.78 4.06 2.24
N LYS A 197 15.86 3.28 2.82
CA LYS A 197 15.32 3.56 4.16
C LYS A 197 16.36 3.39 5.26
N ILE A 198 17.25 2.39 5.14
CA ILE A 198 18.40 2.20 6.06
C ILE A 198 19.37 3.38 5.93
N PHE A 199 19.73 3.78 4.71
CA PHE A 199 20.59 4.94 4.49
C PHE A 199 19.98 6.21 5.07
N LEU A 200 18.67 6.43 4.89
CA LEU A 200 17.98 7.54 5.52
C LEU A 200 18.09 7.46 7.05
N GLN A 201 17.87 6.28 7.67
CA GLN A 201 18.05 6.09 9.12
C GLN A 201 19.46 6.42 9.58
N HIS A 202 20.49 6.05 8.82
CA HIS A 202 21.88 6.42 9.10
C HIS A 202 22.05 7.94 9.21
N LEU A 203 21.54 8.71 8.25
CA LEU A 203 21.59 10.18 8.30
C LEU A 203 20.87 10.79 9.53
N TRP A 204 19.82 10.12 10.01
CA TRP A 204 19.15 10.51 11.25
C TRP A 204 20.00 10.23 12.49
N LYS A 205 20.72 9.10 12.53
CA LYS A 205 21.63 8.76 13.63
C LYS A 205 22.81 9.73 13.71
N GLU A 206 23.31 10.16 12.56
CA GLU A 206 24.38 11.16 12.44
C GLU A 206 23.90 12.60 12.70
N ASN A 207 22.62 12.82 13.07
CA ASN A 207 22.02 14.13 13.31
C ASN A 207 22.24 15.15 12.17
N LYS A 208 22.34 14.69 10.91
CA LYS A 208 22.51 15.58 9.74
C LYS A 208 21.31 16.52 9.62
N SER A 209 21.54 17.80 9.31
CA SER A 209 20.45 18.74 9.05
C SER A 209 19.72 18.43 7.74
N TRP A 210 18.52 19.00 7.55
CA TRP A 210 17.69 18.75 6.37
C TRP A 210 18.36 19.13 5.05
N ASP A 211 18.96 20.32 5.03
CA ASP A 211 19.51 20.96 3.84
C ASP A 211 21.05 20.97 3.84
N GLN A 212 21.66 20.20 4.75
CA GLN A 212 23.10 20.02 4.81
C GLN A 212 23.57 19.10 3.67
N ILE A 213 24.60 19.55 2.94
CA ILE A 213 25.31 18.74 1.95
C ILE A 213 26.04 17.61 2.68
N LEU A 214 25.86 16.38 2.19
CA LEU A 214 26.47 15.21 2.80
C LEU A 214 28.00 15.17 2.60
N ASP A 215 28.71 14.42 3.43
CA ASP A 215 30.16 14.25 3.28
C ASP A 215 30.52 13.29 2.14
N GLU A 216 31.81 13.16 1.84
CA GLU A 216 32.29 12.34 0.72
C GLU A 216 31.94 10.84 0.90
N GLN A 217 31.91 10.34 2.13
CA GLN A 217 31.59 8.96 2.44
C GLN A 217 30.13 8.65 2.14
N ASP A 218 29.21 9.47 2.65
CA ASP A 218 27.78 9.38 2.39
C ASP A 218 27.48 9.54 0.89
N HIS A 219 28.19 10.44 0.20
CA HIS A 219 28.08 10.59 -1.25
C HIS A 219 28.48 9.31 -2.00
N LYS A 220 29.61 8.67 -1.63
CA LYS A 220 30.05 7.40 -2.23
C LYS A 220 29.02 6.30 -1.98
N GLN A 221 28.48 6.20 -0.77
CA GLN A 221 27.46 5.22 -0.42
C GLN A 221 26.18 5.44 -1.24
N TRP A 222 25.69 6.67 -1.34
CA TRP A 222 24.52 6.99 -2.15
C TRP A 222 24.73 6.65 -3.62
N LYS A 223 25.87 7.07 -4.21
CA LYS A 223 26.23 6.76 -5.60
C LYS A 223 26.23 5.25 -5.85
N SER A 224 26.73 4.45 -4.90
CA SER A 224 26.69 2.98 -4.98
C SER A 224 25.25 2.43 -5.01
N LEU A 225 24.34 2.99 -4.21
CA LEU A 225 22.92 2.58 -4.20
C LEU A 225 22.22 2.84 -5.54
N ILE A 226 22.57 3.93 -6.23
CA ILE A 226 21.94 4.32 -7.50
C ILE A 226 22.70 3.82 -8.76
N ALA A 227 23.93 3.30 -8.63
CA ALA A 227 24.80 2.96 -9.76
C ALA A 227 24.22 1.90 -10.74
N LYS A 228 23.31 1.04 -10.28
CA LYS A 228 22.68 -0.03 -11.10
C LYS A 228 21.17 0.18 -11.22
N TRP A 229 20.75 1.42 -11.48
CA TRP A 229 19.34 1.79 -11.57
C TRP A 229 18.68 1.20 -12.81
N ALA A 230 17.56 0.50 -12.61
CA ALA A 230 16.69 0.10 -13.70
C ALA A 230 15.28 0.62 -13.42
N THR A 231 14.79 1.48 -14.31
CA THR A 231 13.50 2.15 -14.14
C THR A 231 12.35 1.15 -14.10
N VAL A 232 12.34 0.15 -14.99
CA VAL A 232 11.36 -0.95 -14.95
C VAL A 232 12.02 -2.15 -14.31
N VAL A 233 11.57 -2.55 -13.12
CA VAL A 233 12.16 -3.68 -12.37
C VAL A 233 11.57 -4.99 -12.87
N LYS A 234 10.23 -5.11 -12.88
CA LYS A 234 9.51 -6.33 -13.24
C LYS A 234 8.16 -6.01 -13.88
N ASN A 235 7.82 -6.76 -14.93
CA ASN A 235 6.47 -6.85 -15.46
C ASN A 235 5.74 -7.99 -14.73
N LEU A 236 4.55 -7.69 -14.21
CA LEU A 236 3.73 -8.63 -13.47
C LEU A 236 2.37 -8.75 -14.15
N PRO A 237 1.81 -9.95 -14.33
CA PRO A 237 0.42 -10.11 -14.71
C PRO A 237 -0.46 -9.30 -13.76
N ARG A 238 -1.39 -8.50 -14.29
CA ARG A 238 -2.40 -7.82 -13.48
C ARG A 238 -3.29 -8.87 -12.83
N PHE A 239 -3.88 -9.76 -13.63
CA PHE A 239 -4.65 -10.89 -13.14
C PHE A 239 -3.75 -11.91 -12.44
N VAL A 240 -4.14 -12.34 -11.25
CA VAL A 240 -3.44 -13.41 -10.53
C VAL A 240 -4.25 -14.69 -10.54
N THR A 241 -5.48 -14.65 -10.05
CA THR A 241 -6.35 -15.83 -9.91
C THR A 241 -7.79 -15.41 -9.59
N THR A 242 -8.71 -16.36 -9.65
CA THR A 242 -10.09 -16.22 -9.18
C THR A 242 -10.26 -16.75 -7.75
N PHE A 243 -11.44 -16.61 -7.16
CA PHE A 243 -11.75 -17.22 -5.86
C PHE A 243 -11.90 -18.74 -5.94
N THR A 244 -12.36 -19.28 -7.06
CA THR A 244 -12.57 -20.72 -7.24
C THR A 244 -11.24 -21.46 -7.36
N ASP A 245 -10.23 -20.78 -7.90
CA ASP A 245 -8.92 -21.36 -8.13
C ASP A 245 -7.95 -21.11 -6.96
N LEU A 246 -8.33 -20.30 -5.97
CA LEU A 246 -7.47 -19.97 -4.83
C LEU A 246 -7.34 -21.18 -3.88
N ILE A 247 -6.13 -21.69 -3.72
CA ILE A 247 -5.80 -22.81 -2.83
C ILE A 247 -5.45 -22.30 -1.43
N GLY A 248 -4.65 -21.23 -1.33
CA GLY A 248 -4.14 -20.79 -0.05
C GLY A 248 -3.43 -19.44 -0.04
N ILE A 249 -3.23 -18.92 1.16
CA ILE A 249 -2.47 -17.69 1.42
C ILE A 249 -1.31 -18.04 2.34
N HIS A 250 -0.11 -17.66 1.92
CA HIS A 250 1.12 -17.95 2.64
C HIS A 250 1.83 -16.65 2.98
N VAL A 251 2.25 -16.53 4.24
CA VAL A 251 3.00 -15.37 4.72
C VAL A 251 4.38 -15.83 5.13
N PHE A 252 5.37 -15.15 4.59
CA PHE A 252 6.76 -15.30 4.98
C PHE A 252 7.18 -14.03 5.70
N THR A 253 7.97 -14.17 6.76
CA THR A 253 8.45 -13.05 7.56
C THR A 253 9.93 -13.20 7.79
N ASP A 254 10.64 -12.09 7.90
CA ASP A 254 12.06 -12.08 8.23
C ASP A 254 12.42 -10.85 9.05
N ALA A 255 13.44 -10.97 9.89
CA ALA A 255 13.96 -9.87 10.70
C ALA A 255 15.48 -9.91 10.76
N SER A 256 16.09 -8.73 10.71
CA SER A 256 17.48 -8.53 11.08
C SER A 256 17.62 -7.36 12.04
N SER A 257 18.84 -7.03 12.43
CA SER A 257 19.12 -5.91 13.34
C SER A 257 18.69 -4.55 12.81
N LEU A 258 18.49 -4.40 11.49
CA LEU A 258 18.20 -3.15 10.82
C LEU A 258 16.74 -3.05 10.34
N PRO A 259 16.23 -3.94 9.48
CA PRO A 259 14.79 -4.02 9.18
C PRO A 259 14.13 -5.33 9.58
N TYR A 260 12.80 -5.31 9.58
CA TYR A 260 11.96 -6.50 9.60
C TYR A 260 10.84 -6.37 8.56
N SER A 261 10.48 -7.50 7.95
CA SER A 261 9.70 -7.55 6.71
C SER A 261 8.75 -8.74 6.66
N ALA A 262 7.71 -8.62 5.84
CA ALA A 262 6.77 -9.69 5.54
C ALA A 262 6.31 -9.64 4.08
N ALA A 263 6.05 -10.80 3.49
CA ALA A 263 5.50 -10.95 2.15
C ALA A 263 4.36 -11.96 2.15
N VAL A 264 3.30 -11.64 1.40
CA VAL A 264 2.07 -12.43 1.29
C VAL A 264 1.96 -12.95 -0.14
N TYR A 265 1.85 -14.27 -0.26
CA TYR A 265 1.71 -15.00 -1.51
C TYR A 265 0.33 -15.64 -1.59
N LEU A 266 -0.25 -15.63 -2.79
CA LEU A 266 -1.41 -16.44 -3.12
C LEU A 266 -0.95 -17.67 -3.87
N VAL A 267 -1.45 -18.83 -3.46
CA VAL A 267 -1.26 -20.09 -4.16
C VAL A 267 -2.60 -20.47 -4.79
N SER A 268 -2.59 -20.75 -6.09
CA SER A 268 -3.80 -21.05 -6.86
C SER A 268 -3.58 -22.16 -7.86
N GLN A 269 -4.66 -22.85 -8.19
CA GLN A 269 -4.73 -23.83 -9.26
C GLN A 269 -4.75 -23.12 -10.63
N GLU A 270 -3.94 -23.59 -11.57
CA GLU A 270 -4.00 -23.24 -12.99
C GLU A 270 -4.17 -24.53 -13.81
N MET A 271 -4.44 -24.38 -15.12
CA MET A 271 -4.65 -25.51 -16.05
C MET A 271 -3.49 -26.54 -16.06
N HIS A 272 -2.26 -26.08 -15.83
CA HIS A 272 -1.05 -26.92 -15.90
C HIS A 272 -0.33 -27.11 -14.56
N GLY A 273 -1.02 -26.86 -13.44
CA GLY A 273 -0.47 -27.10 -12.11
C GLY A 273 -0.77 -25.97 -11.14
N THR A 274 0.02 -25.89 -10.07
CA THR A 274 -0.14 -24.88 -9.03
C THR A 274 0.81 -23.73 -9.27
N LYS A 275 0.34 -22.50 -9.04
CA LYS A 275 1.14 -21.28 -9.14
C LYS A 275 1.10 -20.51 -7.84
N SER A 276 2.21 -19.87 -7.53
CA SER A 276 2.31 -18.90 -6.45
C SER A 276 2.67 -17.52 -6.98
N SER A 277 2.08 -16.48 -6.40
CA SER A 277 2.30 -15.08 -6.78
C SER A 277 2.33 -14.16 -5.58
N LEU A 278 3.37 -13.32 -5.49
CA LEU A 278 3.43 -12.22 -4.53
C LEU A 278 2.27 -11.24 -4.78
N ILE A 279 1.46 -10.98 -3.74
CA ILE A 279 0.33 -10.05 -3.83
C ILE A 279 0.50 -8.79 -2.98
N PHE A 280 1.24 -8.90 -1.87
CA PHE A 280 1.46 -7.81 -0.95
C PHE A 280 2.73 -8.02 -0.14
N SER A 281 3.49 -6.97 0.13
CA SER A 281 4.61 -7.04 1.07
C SER A 281 4.75 -5.75 1.86
N LYS A 282 5.46 -5.82 2.99
CA LYS A 282 5.70 -4.68 3.86
C LYS A 282 7.02 -4.82 4.60
N SER A 283 7.75 -3.73 4.71
CA SER A 283 8.95 -3.63 5.56
C SER A 283 8.87 -2.45 6.51
N ARG A 284 9.56 -2.58 7.64
CA ARG A 284 9.80 -1.51 8.61
C ARG A 284 11.26 -1.51 9.01
N ILE A 285 11.77 -0.33 9.36
CA ILE A 285 13.10 -0.18 9.92
C ILE A 285 12.99 -0.31 11.44
N ALA A 286 13.91 -1.07 12.05
CA ALA A 286 14.04 -1.25 13.48
C ALA A 286 14.21 0.12 14.18
N PRO A 287 13.65 0.29 15.40
CA PRO A 287 13.79 1.55 16.13
C PRO A 287 15.24 1.94 16.36
N ILE A 288 15.54 3.24 16.29
CA ILE A 288 16.90 3.77 16.53
C ILE A 288 17.40 3.42 17.93
N LYS A 289 16.50 3.37 18.93
CA LYS A 289 16.80 2.98 20.31
C LYS A 289 17.25 1.52 20.47
N GLY A 290 17.19 0.73 19.39
CA GLY A 290 17.55 -0.68 19.40
C GLY A 290 16.45 -1.58 19.96
N MET A 291 16.45 -2.83 19.51
CA MET A 291 15.64 -3.93 20.00
C MET A 291 16.43 -5.22 19.86
N THR A 292 16.13 -6.23 20.69
CA THR A 292 16.75 -7.56 20.55
C THR A 292 16.23 -8.26 19.29
N ILE A 293 17.03 -9.16 18.70
CA ILE A 293 16.64 -9.93 17.52
C ILE A 293 15.33 -10.71 17.73
N PRO A 294 15.12 -11.44 18.86
CA PRO A 294 13.84 -12.13 19.09
C PRO A 294 12.63 -11.20 19.11
N ARG A 295 12.78 -9.96 19.60
CA ARG A 295 11.69 -8.98 19.55
C ARG A 295 11.44 -8.49 18.13
N LEU A 296 12.48 -8.35 17.31
CA LEU A 296 12.35 -7.97 15.90
C LEU A 296 11.70 -9.08 15.07
N GLU A 297 12.03 -10.34 15.34
CA GLU A 297 11.34 -11.51 14.75
C GLU A 297 9.85 -11.52 15.12
N LEU A 298 9.51 -11.28 16.39
CA LEU A 298 8.11 -11.15 16.81
C LEU A 298 7.40 -9.97 16.12
N MET A 299 8.11 -8.86 15.88
CA MET A 299 7.58 -7.73 15.09
C MET A 299 7.40 -8.09 13.62
N ALA A 300 8.28 -8.89 13.03
CA ALA A 300 8.13 -9.43 11.67
C ALA A 300 6.87 -10.29 11.57
N ILE A 301 6.68 -11.21 12.52
CA ILE A 301 5.47 -12.03 12.63
C ILE A 301 4.22 -11.14 12.74
N LEU A 302 4.24 -10.14 13.62
CA LEU A 302 3.11 -9.22 13.81
C LEU A 302 2.73 -8.47 12.53
N ILE A 303 3.71 -7.94 11.78
CA ILE A 303 3.42 -7.28 10.51
C ILE A 303 2.95 -8.27 9.44
N GLY A 304 3.45 -9.51 9.46
CA GLY A 304 3.01 -10.59 8.58
C GLY A 304 1.56 -10.97 8.82
N THR A 305 1.17 -11.22 10.08
CA THR A 305 -0.22 -11.51 10.45
C THR A 305 -1.15 -10.36 10.05
N ARG A 306 -0.74 -9.10 10.31
CA ARG A 306 -1.52 -7.92 9.90
C ARG A 306 -1.63 -7.80 8.38
N ALA A 307 -0.58 -8.12 7.64
CA ALA A 307 -0.58 -8.11 6.18
C ALA A 307 -1.52 -9.18 5.62
N ALA A 308 -1.48 -10.41 6.12
CA ALA A 308 -2.45 -11.45 5.75
C ALA A 308 -3.88 -11.02 6.07
N GLN A 309 -4.13 -10.57 7.30
CA GLN A 309 -5.46 -10.11 7.70
C GLN A 309 -5.97 -8.99 6.78
N PHE A 310 -5.11 -8.02 6.44
CA PHE A 310 -5.43 -6.96 5.50
C PHE A 310 -5.81 -7.54 4.13
N VAL A 311 -4.95 -8.37 3.53
CA VAL A 311 -5.20 -9.00 2.22
C VAL A 311 -6.50 -9.80 2.24
N MET A 312 -6.68 -10.68 3.24
CA MET A 312 -7.88 -11.51 3.38
C MET A 312 -9.15 -10.67 3.54
N THR A 313 -9.09 -9.56 4.28
CA THR A 313 -10.23 -8.64 4.44
C THR A 313 -10.54 -7.91 3.14
N GLN A 314 -9.53 -7.39 2.45
CA GLN A 314 -9.71 -6.64 1.19
C GLN A 314 -10.21 -7.53 0.05
N LEU A 315 -9.78 -8.79 0.04
CA LEU A 315 -10.26 -9.83 -0.84
C LEU A 315 -11.53 -10.51 -0.32
N GLY A 316 -12.07 -10.06 0.82
CA GLY A 316 -13.24 -10.60 1.53
C GLY A 316 -13.29 -12.12 1.58
N LEU A 317 -12.16 -12.74 1.96
CA LEU A 317 -12.00 -14.15 2.27
C LEU A 317 -12.39 -14.47 3.71
N ILE A 318 -12.41 -13.45 4.59
CA ILE A 318 -12.86 -13.55 5.98
C ILE A 318 -13.73 -12.35 6.31
N ASN A 319 -14.70 -12.56 7.20
CA ASN A 319 -15.46 -11.46 7.78
C ASN A 319 -14.68 -10.83 8.94
N ILE A 320 -14.82 -9.51 9.16
CA ILE A 320 -14.08 -8.77 10.21
C ILE A 320 -14.30 -9.38 11.60
N LYS A 321 -15.48 -9.96 11.84
CA LYS A 321 -15.84 -10.64 13.09
C LYS A 321 -15.08 -11.96 13.33
N GLU A 322 -14.59 -12.60 12.28
CA GLU A 322 -13.91 -13.92 12.32
C GLU A 322 -12.38 -13.82 12.42
N ILE A 323 -11.83 -12.62 12.27
CA ILE A 323 -10.38 -12.35 12.32
C ILE A 323 -9.73 -12.90 13.60
N ARG A 324 -10.41 -12.78 14.74
CA ARG A 324 -9.89 -13.26 16.04
C ARG A 324 -9.88 -14.79 16.16
N ARG A 325 -10.51 -15.50 15.21
CA ARG A 325 -10.65 -16.96 15.17
C ARG A 325 -9.90 -17.59 14.00
N THR A 326 -9.24 -16.81 13.16
CA THR A 326 -8.47 -17.33 12.02
C THR A 326 -7.30 -18.16 12.55
N LYS A 327 -7.28 -19.45 12.23
CA LYS A 327 -6.19 -20.36 12.60
C LYS A 327 -4.99 -20.09 11.69
N PHE A 328 -3.92 -19.53 12.25
CA PHE A 328 -2.63 -19.44 11.58
C PHE A 328 -1.80 -20.67 11.97
N THR A 329 -1.21 -21.34 10.98
CA THR A 329 -0.21 -22.39 11.23
C THR A 329 1.16 -21.78 11.04
N PHE A 330 1.93 -21.71 12.13
CA PHE A 330 3.32 -21.26 12.09
C PHE A 330 4.22 -22.43 11.70
N ARG A 331 5.20 -22.16 10.84
CA ARG A 331 6.22 -23.11 10.43
C ARG A 331 7.56 -22.40 10.41
N TYR A 332 8.60 -23.10 10.85
CA TYR A 332 9.97 -22.64 10.66
C TYR A 332 10.39 -22.86 9.20
N ILE A 333 11.18 -21.93 8.67
CA ILE A 333 11.75 -21.99 7.32
C ILE A 333 13.23 -21.58 7.42
N PRO A 334 14.17 -22.37 6.89
CA PRO A 334 15.58 -21.98 6.82
C PRO A 334 15.78 -20.64 6.11
N SER A 335 16.78 -19.86 6.54
CA SER A 335 17.02 -18.51 6.02
C SER A 335 17.31 -18.49 4.52
N GLU A 336 18.00 -19.52 4.02
CA GLU A 336 18.37 -19.71 2.62
C GLU A 336 17.17 -19.94 1.70
N GLU A 337 16.10 -20.50 2.27
CA GLU A 337 14.84 -20.80 1.58
C GLU A 337 13.77 -19.72 1.80
N ASN A 338 14.01 -18.77 2.71
CA ASN A 338 13.06 -17.71 3.02
C ASN A 338 13.09 -16.62 1.93
N PRO A 339 12.02 -16.47 1.13
CA PRO A 339 11.98 -15.46 0.07
C PRO A 339 12.00 -14.03 0.61
N VAL A 340 11.79 -13.80 1.91
CA VAL A 340 11.74 -12.48 2.56
C VAL A 340 13.08 -12.05 3.13
N ASP A 341 14.08 -12.92 3.17
CA ASP A 341 15.45 -12.55 3.56
C ASP A 341 16.01 -11.39 2.70
N VAL A 342 15.70 -11.39 1.39
CA VAL A 342 16.10 -10.28 0.51
C VAL A 342 15.40 -8.97 0.84
N ALA A 343 14.27 -8.99 1.54
CA ALA A 343 13.56 -7.80 2.02
C ALA A 343 14.16 -7.22 3.31
N THR A 344 15.12 -7.90 3.94
CA THR A 344 15.90 -7.38 5.08
C THR A 344 17.36 -7.09 4.71
N ARG A 345 17.99 -7.93 3.86
CA ARG A 345 19.35 -7.69 3.32
C ARG A 345 19.38 -6.64 2.21
N GLY A 346 18.34 -6.63 1.39
CA GLY A 346 18.13 -5.75 0.26
C GLY A 346 18.88 -6.14 -1.03
N LEU A 347 18.31 -5.77 -2.17
CA LEU A 347 18.83 -6.05 -3.52
C LEU A 347 18.89 -4.78 -4.37
N ASN A 348 19.74 -4.78 -5.39
CA ASN A 348 19.63 -3.76 -6.45
C ASN A 348 18.54 -4.14 -7.48
N PRO A 349 18.07 -3.19 -8.32
CA PRO A 349 17.01 -3.45 -9.29
C PRO A 349 17.25 -4.62 -10.24
N LYS A 350 18.50 -4.80 -10.72
CA LYS A 350 18.86 -5.90 -11.63
C LYS A 350 18.79 -7.26 -10.92
N GLN A 351 19.25 -7.33 -9.67
CA GLN A 351 19.16 -8.54 -8.84
C GLN A 351 17.71 -8.90 -8.55
N LEU A 352 16.89 -7.94 -8.10
CA LEU A 352 15.49 -8.21 -7.75
C LEU A 352 14.69 -8.71 -8.95
N ARG A 353 14.94 -8.18 -10.15
CA ARG A 353 14.28 -8.63 -11.39
C ARG A 353 14.40 -10.14 -11.62
N GLY A 354 15.58 -10.70 -11.35
CA GLY A 354 15.93 -12.11 -11.58
C GLY A 354 15.65 -13.03 -10.38
N PHE A 355 15.43 -12.48 -9.19
CA PHE A 355 15.25 -13.26 -7.97
C PHE A 355 13.82 -13.82 -7.86
N MET A 356 13.58 -14.96 -8.51
CA MET A 356 12.25 -15.58 -8.61
C MET A 356 11.61 -15.94 -7.26
N PRO A 357 12.33 -16.35 -6.20
CA PRO A 357 11.72 -16.62 -4.90
C PRO A 357 10.96 -15.42 -4.33
N TRP A 358 11.39 -14.18 -4.59
CA TRP A 358 10.63 -13.00 -4.17
C TRP A 358 9.27 -12.90 -4.87
N TRP A 359 9.21 -13.21 -6.16
CA TRP A 359 8.00 -13.03 -6.97
C TRP A 359 7.01 -14.20 -6.85
N HIS A 360 7.53 -15.41 -6.66
CA HIS A 360 6.76 -16.65 -6.71
C HIS A 360 6.82 -17.46 -5.40
N GLY A 361 7.57 -17.03 -4.40
CA GLY A 361 7.86 -17.84 -3.22
C GLY A 361 8.85 -18.98 -3.54
N PRO A 362 9.19 -19.80 -2.55
CA PRO A 362 10.06 -20.95 -2.75
C PRO A 362 9.38 -21.99 -3.65
N SER A 363 10.18 -22.76 -4.40
CA SER A 363 9.67 -23.71 -5.41
C SER A 363 8.79 -24.80 -4.82
N TRP A 364 9.06 -25.24 -3.59
CA TRP A 364 8.26 -26.24 -2.87
C TRP A 364 6.87 -25.71 -2.46
N LEU A 365 6.65 -24.40 -2.46
CA LEU A 365 5.37 -23.81 -2.06
C LEU A 365 4.21 -24.32 -2.92
N VAL A 366 4.49 -24.60 -4.20
CA VAL A 366 3.50 -25.09 -5.17
C VAL A 366 3.50 -26.63 -5.30
N GLN A 367 4.39 -27.34 -4.60
CA GLN A 367 4.53 -28.80 -4.67
C GLN A 367 3.69 -29.56 -3.64
N GLY A 368 2.98 -28.85 -2.75
CA GLY A 368 2.13 -29.43 -1.70
C GLY A 368 2.85 -29.61 -0.35
N GLY A 369 2.08 -29.84 0.71
CA GLY A 369 2.54 -29.77 2.10
C GLY A 369 3.59 -30.80 2.52
N THR A 370 3.72 -31.90 1.78
CA THR A 370 4.74 -32.95 1.99
C THR A 370 6.13 -32.53 1.55
N SER A 371 6.22 -31.62 0.57
CA SER A 371 7.48 -31.08 0.06
C SER A 371 7.96 -29.86 0.83
N TRP A 372 7.13 -29.33 1.74
CA TRP A 372 7.52 -28.20 2.57
C TRP A 372 8.57 -28.64 3.60
N PRO A 373 9.47 -27.74 4.01
CA PRO A 373 10.43 -28.02 5.06
C PRO A 373 9.73 -28.62 6.29
N GLN A 374 10.09 -29.85 6.62
CA GLN A 374 9.68 -30.47 7.87
C GLN A 374 10.71 -30.07 8.91
N TRP A 375 10.23 -29.53 10.03
CA TRP A 375 11.08 -29.23 11.17
C TRP A 375 10.66 -30.15 12.30
N GLU A 376 11.53 -31.09 12.65
CA GLU A 376 11.49 -31.77 13.95
C GLU A 376 12.39 -30.94 14.88
N TYR A 377 11.79 -30.33 15.90
CA TYR A 377 12.56 -29.70 16.96
C TYR A 377 12.99 -30.84 17.88
N ASP A 378 14.26 -31.23 17.83
CA ASP A 378 14.82 -32.18 18.79
C ASP A 378 14.83 -31.49 20.16
N PHE A 379 13.93 -31.91 21.04
CA PHE A 379 14.00 -31.51 22.45
C PHE A 379 15.25 -32.14 23.04
N ASP A 380 16.29 -31.35 23.27
CA ASP A 380 17.28 -31.74 24.27
C ASP A 380 16.57 -31.59 25.62
N ASN A 381 16.36 -32.70 26.35
CA ASN A 381 15.56 -32.77 27.59
C ASN A 381 16.07 -31.85 28.73
N ASN A 382 17.11 -31.07 28.50
CA ASN A 382 17.63 -30.04 29.41
C ASN A 382 17.00 -28.66 29.19
N ASP A 383 16.38 -28.40 28.03
CA ASP A 383 15.58 -27.21 27.79
C ASP A 383 14.13 -27.53 28.15
N GLU A 384 13.80 -27.50 29.44
CA GLU A 384 12.39 -27.45 29.86
C GLU A 384 11.72 -26.28 29.13
N PRO A 385 10.71 -26.53 28.28
CA PRO A 385 9.87 -25.45 27.82
C PRO A 385 9.17 -24.96 29.09
N LYS A 386 9.40 -23.72 29.51
CA LYS A 386 8.46 -23.07 30.42
C LYS A 386 7.12 -23.11 29.71
N GLU A 387 6.27 -24.04 30.11
CA GLU A 387 4.86 -24.08 29.72
C GLU A 387 4.27 -22.72 30.08
N ILE A 388 4.19 -21.84 29.09
CA ILE A 388 3.18 -20.80 29.10
C ILE A 388 1.97 -21.49 28.51
N THR A 389 1.28 -22.26 29.34
CA THR A 389 -0.10 -22.64 29.08
C THR A 389 -0.85 -21.32 28.90
N ILE A 390 -1.21 -20.97 27.66
CA ILE A 390 -2.33 -20.06 27.45
C ILE A 390 -3.56 -20.89 27.80
N THR A 391 -3.83 -20.98 29.10
CA THR A 391 -5.05 -21.59 29.62
C THR A 391 -6.21 -20.82 29.00
N GLU A 392 -7.20 -21.58 28.54
CA GLU A 392 -8.47 -21.14 27.98
C GLU A 392 -8.89 -19.71 28.40
N VAL A 393 -9.40 -18.93 27.45
CA VAL A 393 -10.35 -17.86 27.79
C VAL A 393 -11.63 -18.53 28.29
N LEU A 394 -11.58 -19.04 29.52
CA LEU A 394 -12.73 -19.47 30.28
C LEU A 394 -13.58 -18.24 30.53
N ARG A 395 -14.78 -18.25 29.93
CA ARG A 395 -15.89 -17.41 30.34
C ARG A 395 -16.14 -17.65 31.84
N MET A 396 -15.61 -16.79 32.69
CA MET A 396 -16.16 -16.60 34.02
C MET A 396 -17.29 -15.57 33.93
N ARG A 397 -18.50 -16.07 33.73
CA ARG A 397 -19.70 -15.41 34.27
C ARG A 397 -19.78 -15.81 35.74
N LYS A 398 -19.57 -14.86 36.63
CA LYS A 398 -20.32 -14.75 37.90
C LYS A 398 -20.17 -13.33 38.43
N ASP A 399 -21.32 -12.76 38.76
CA ASP A 399 -21.48 -11.46 39.38
C ASP A 399 -20.55 -11.30 40.58
N HIS A 400 -19.81 -10.20 40.62
CA HIS A 400 -19.74 -9.29 41.77
C HIS A 400 -19.05 -7.99 41.32
N ASN A 401 -19.61 -6.87 41.78
CA ASN A 401 -19.19 -5.50 41.48
C ASN A 401 -17.67 -5.31 41.67
N LEU A 402 -16.96 -5.06 40.57
CA LEU A 402 -15.61 -4.50 40.59
C LEU A 402 -15.59 -3.27 39.69
N GLN A 403 -15.73 -2.10 40.33
CA GLN A 403 -15.53 -0.79 39.71
C GLN A 403 -14.08 -0.69 39.22
N PHE A 404 -13.86 -0.76 37.90
CA PHE A 404 -12.52 -0.73 37.29
C PHE A 404 -12.10 0.63 36.73
N ILE A 405 -12.85 1.71 37.01
CA ILE A 405 -12.48 3.06 36.54
C ILE A 405 -12.85 4.09 37.62
N ASP A 406 -11.84 4.67 38.28
CA ASP A 406 -11.98 5.96 38.96
C ASP A 406 -11.91 7.07 37.90
N ALA A 407 -13.08 7.55 37.49
CA ALA A 407 -13.25 8.62 36.51
C ALA A 407 -12.84 10.02 37.05
N GLY A 408 -12.41 10.12 38.32
CA GLY A 408 -11.89 11.36 38.91
C GLY A 408 -10.44 11.69 38.52
N ARG A 409 -9.70 10.78 37.87
CA ARG A 409 -8.31 11.02 37.44
C ARG A 409 -8.15 11.74 36.10
N PHE A 410 -9.25 12.08 35.43
CA PHE A 410 -9.24 12.89 34.21
C PHE A 410 -10.15 14.11 34.34
N SER A 411 -9.84 15.00 35.28
CA SER A 411 -10.08 16.44 35.11
C SER A 411 -9.28 17.25 36.14
N LYS A 412 -8.25 17.96 35.67
CA LYS A 412 -8.20 19.43 35.61
C LYS A 412 -7.20 19.86 34.54
#